data_AF-A0A7S4NL49-F1
#
_entry.id   AF-A0A7S4NL49-F1
#
_cell.length_a   1.000
_cell.length_b   1.000
_cell.length_c   1.000
_cell.angle_alpha   90.00
_cell.angle_beta   90.00
_cell.angle_gamma   90.00
#
_symmetry.space_group_name_H-M   'P 1'
#
loop_
_entity.id
_entity.type
_entity.pdbx_description
1 polymer ?
#
loop_
_entity_poly.entity_id
_entity_poly.type
_entity_poly.pdbx_seq_one_letter_code
_entity_poly.pdbx_strand_id
1 'polypeptide(L)'
;EDGGGGGESKFPFNDLLVWTDAEVSTFAAQITLHNFSTYSKITPKEIMHYVKAKSASEKKILCPNITKVVQQFNDFSNWGTTMICKQCLSQERVSVMSTLISLLQELFSLNNLHSSLSLLSTFSSAAVARLKTSFEQIEPPWGT
;
A
#
# COMPACT_ATOMS: atom_id res chain seq x y z
N GLU A 1 3.52 15.99 -28.67
CA GLU A 1 2.69 16.34 -27.51
C GLU A 1 1.65 15.26 -27.37
N ASP A 2 1.59 14.59 -26.21
CA ASP A 2 0.32 14.27 -25.56
C ASP A 2 0.56 13.50 -24.25
N GLY A 3 0.09 14.12 -23.17
CA GLY A 3 -0.67 13.38 -22.16
C GLY A 3 0.11 12.62 -21.10
N GLY A 4 1.06 13.26 -20.42
CA GLY A 4 1.50 12.83 -19.09
C GLY A 4 0.35 12.98 -18.08
N GLY A 5 -0.55 12.00 -18.03
CA GLY A 5 -1.60 11.90 -17.02
C GLY A 5 -0.99 11.56 -15.66
N GLY A 6 -0.50 12.59 -14.97
CA GLY A 6 -0.24 12.54 -13.54
C GLY A 6 -1.55 12.30 -12.83
N GLY A 7 -1.89 11.03 -12.59
CA GLY A 7 -3.04 10.66 -11.78
C GLY A 7 -2.88 11.29 -10.40
N GLU A 8 -3.75 12.24 -10.08
CA GLU A 8 -3.94 12.74 -8.73
C GLU A 8 -4.02 11.54 -7.79
N SER A 9 -3.24 11.58 -6.71
CA SER A 9 -3.26 10.53 -5.69
C SER A 9 -4.68 10.41 -5.16
N LYS A 10 -5.31 9.25 -5.38
CA LYS A 10 -6.67 8.91 -4.94
C LYS A 10 -6.88 8.91 -3.41
N PHE A 11 -5.91 9.37 -2.64
CA PHE A 11 -5.89 9.29 -1.18
C PHE A 11 -5.93 10.68 -0.55
N PRO A 12 -6.87 10.96 0.37
CA PRO A 12 -7.11 12.30 0.92
C PRO A 12 -6.22 12.59 2.14
N PHE A 13 -4.90 12.42 2.05
CA PHE A 13 -3.98 12.71 3.16
C PHE A 13 -2.97 13.79 2.77
N ASN A 14 -2.63 14.66 3.72
CA ASN A 14 -1.61 15.71 3.56
C ASN A 14 -0.28 15.12 3.06
N ASP A 15 0.44 15.89 2.24
CA ASP A 15 1.70 15.47 1.63
C ASP A 15 2.81 15.13 2.63
N LEU A 16 2.69 15.57 3.89
CA LEU A 16 3.56 15.17 5.00
C LEU A 16 2.85 14.11 5.87
N LEU A 17 3.26 12.86 5.70
CA LEU A 17 2.74 11.71 6.45
C LEU A 17 3.42 11.59 7.82
N VAL A 18 3.17 12.59 8.67
CA VAL A 18 3.63 12.62 10.08
C VAL A 18 2.41 12.31 10.93
N TRP A 19 2.22 11.04 11.27
CA TRP A 19 1.06 10.57 12.05
C TRP A 19 1.48 10.22 13.47
N THR A 20 0.60 10.51 14.41
CA THR A 20 0.68 9.99 15.78
C THR A 20 0.35 8.49 15.80
N ASP A 21 0.78 7.77 16.83
CA ASP A 21 0.48 6.33 16.97
C ASP A 21 -1.04 6.04 16.93
N ALA A 22 -1.84 6.93 17.50
CA ALA A 22 -3.30 6.83 17.46
C ALA A 22 -3.88 6.95 16.05
N GLU A 23 -3.33 7.85 15.22
CA GLU A 23 -3.71 8.00 13.82
C GLU A 23 -3.27 6.80 12.99
N VAL A 24 -2.06 6.28 13.21
CA VAL A 24 -1.56 5.06 12.57
C VAL A 24 -2.48 3.87 12.88
N SER A 25 -2.81 3.65 14.16
CA SER A 25 -3.69 2.57 14.59
C SER A 25 -5.10 2.71 14.00
N THR A 26 -5.65 3.93 14.00
CA THR A 26 -6.97 4.22 13.40
C THR A 26 -6.96 3.93 11.90
N PHE A 27 -5.93 4.38 11.18
CA PHE A 27 -5.80 4.12 9.76
C PHE A 27 -5.66 2.62 9.48
N ALA A 28 -4.84 1.89 10.25
CA ALA A 28 -4.66 0.45 10.15
C ALA A 28 -5.99 -0.30 10.33
N ALA A 29 -6.81 0.09 11.30
CA ALA A 29 -8.14 -0.48 11.50
C ALA A 29 -9.07 -0.20 10.32
N GLN A 30 -9.12 1.05 9.82
CA GLN A 30 -10.00 1.43 8.71
C GLN A 30 -9.63 0.73 7.41
N ILE A 31 -8.35 0.66 7.05
CA ILE A 31 -7.92 -0.04 5.83
C ILE A 31 -8.19 -1.54 5.93
N THR A 32 -8.07 -2.11 7.14
CA THR A 32 -8.40 -3.52 7.39
C THR A 32 -9.89 -3.80 7.17
N LEU A 33 -10.77 -2.96 7.72
CA LEU A 33 -12.22 -3.06 7.47
C LEU A 33 -12.56 -2.89 5.99
N HIS A 34 -11.93 -1.92 5.32
CA HIS A 34 -12.13 -1.66 3.90
C HIS A 34 -11.75 -2.88 3.05
N ASN A 35 -10.58 -3.46 3.28
CA ASN A 35 -10.10 -4.63 2.55
C ASN A 35 -10.95 -5.87 2.85
N PHE A 36 -11.33 -6.07 4.12
CA PHE A 36 -12.21 -7.16 4.52
C PHE A 36 -13.58 -7.09 3.83
N SER A 37 -14.14 -5.89 3.65
CA SER A 37 -15.43 -5.70 2.98
C SER A 37 -15.46 -6.16 1.51
N THR A 38 -14.29 -6.22 0.86
CA THR A 38 -14.15 -6.70 -0.51
C THR A 38 -13.71 -8.17 -0.53
N TYR A 39 -12.76 -8.55 0.33
CA TYR A 39 -12.28 -9.93 0.45
C TYR A 39 -13.42 -10.91 0.80
N SER A 40 -14.30 -10.53 1.72
CA SER A 40 -15.46 -11.34 2.14
C SER A 40 -16.49 -11.61 1.04
N LYS A 41 -16.46 -10.85 -0.07
CA LYS A 41 -17.38 -11.00 -1.20
C LYS A 41 -16.87 -11.97 -2.27
N ILE A 42 -15.63 -12.44 -2.16
CA ILE A 42 -15.05 -13.39 -3.12
C ILE A 42 -15.81 -14.71 -3.04
N THR A 43 -16.29 -15.20 -4.17
CA THR A 43 -17.01 -16.48 -4.25
C THR A 43 -16.13 -17.58 -4.86
N PRO A 44 -16.38 -18.87 -4.54
CA PRO A 44 -15.63 -19.98 -5.16
C PRO A 44 -15.72 -20.00 -6.69
N LYS A 45 -16.90 -19.65 -7.23
CA LYS A 45 -17.12 -19.52 -8.68
C LYS A 45 -16.16 -18.50 -9.30
N GLU A 46 -15.94 -17.39 -8.60
CA GLU A 46 -15.01 -16.35 -9.00
C GLU A 46 -13.57 -16.88 -9.11
N ILE A 47 -13.13 -17.65 -8.12
CA ILE A 47 -11.80 -18.26 -8.10
C ILE A 47 -11.64 -19.22 -9.28
N MET A 48 -12.66 -20.05 -9.54
CA MET A 48 -12.63 -20.97 -10.69
C MET A 48 -12.55 -20.24 -12.03
N HIS A 49 -13.27 -19.12 -12.18
CA HIS A 49 -13.17 -18.29 -13.38
C HIS A 49 -11.81 -17.61 -13.49
N TYR A 50 -11.23 -17.15 -12.38
CA TYR A 50 -9.95 -16.45 -12.38
C TYR A 50 -8.80 -17.33 -12.88
N VAL A 51 -8.81 -18.62 -12.51
CA VAL A 51 -7.83 -19.61 -12.96
C VAL A 51 -7.98 -19.93 -14.45
N LYS A 52 -9.21 -19.89 -14.98
CA LYS A 52 -9.50 -20.26 -16.38
C LYS A 52 -9.45 -19.08 -17.37
N ALA A 53 -9.61 -17.86 -16.89
CA ALA A 53 -9.65 -16.67 -17.72
C ALA A 53 -8.31 -16.44 -18.43
N LYS A 54 -8.35 -16.20 -19.75
CA LYS A 54 -7.17 -16.09 -20.61
C LYS A 54 -6.70 -14.65 -20.79
N SER A 55 -7.58 -13.68 -20.51
CA SER A 55 -7.31 -12.26 -20.68
C SER A 55 -7.65 -11.44 -19.43
N ALA A 56 -7.04 -10.27 -19.30
CA ALA A 56 -7.31 -9.34 -18.20
C ALA A 56 -8.74 -8.76 -18.26
N SER A 57 -9.28 -8.55 -19.46
CA SER A 57 -10.65 -8.11 -19.68
C SER A 57 -11.67 -9.14 -19.19
N GLU A 58 -11.46 -10.43 -19.49
CA GLU A 58 -12.30 -11.52 -18.96
C GLU A 58 -12.22 -11.59 -17.44
N LYS A 59 -11.04 -11.47 -16.84
CA LYS A 59 -10.87 -11.44 -15.38
C LYS A 59 -11.66 -10.30 -14.73
N LYS A 60 -11.65 -9.11 -15.33
CA LYS A 60 -12.40 -7.96 -14.81
C LYS A 60 -13.92 -8.18 -14.80
N ILE A 61 -14.45 -8.86 -15.81
CA ILE A 61 -15.89 -9.13 -15.97
C ILE A 61 -16.32 -10.30 -15.08
N LEU A 62 -15.57 -11.41 -15.13
CA LEU A 62 -15.94 -12.67 -14.47
C LEU A 62 -15.51 -12.72 -13.00
N CYS A 63 -14.50 -11.92 -12.63
CA CYS A 63 -13.85 -11.94 -11.33
C CYS A 63 -13.71 -10.53 -10.71
N PRO A 64 -14.84 -9.81 -10.51
CA PRO A 64 -14.80 -8.41 -10.10
C PRO A 64 -14.23 -8.18 -8.69
N ASN A 65 -14.48 -9.06 -7.71
CA ASN A 65 -13.98 -8.90 -6.35
C ASN A 65 -12.50 -9.26 -6.24
N ILE A 66 -12.05 -10.34 -6.88
CA ILE A 66 -10.64 -10.73 -6.94
C ILE A 66 -9.84 -9.62 -7.63
N THR A 67 -10.34 -9.12 -8.76
CA THR A 67 -9.69 -8.00 -9.47
C THR A 67 -9.63 -6.75 -8.59
N LYS A 68 -10.68 -6.49 -7.80
CA LYS A 68 -10.70 -5.37 -6.85
C LYS A 68 -9.72 -5.54 -5.70
N VAL A 69 -9.58 -6.74 -5.13
CA VAL A 69 -8.56 -7.03 -4.09
C VAL A 69 -7.15 -6.83 -4.65
N VAL A 70 -6.89 -7.30 -5.87
CA VAL A 70 -5.59 -7.04 -6.54
C VAL A 70 -5.38 -5.55 -6.77
N GLN A 71 -6.43 -4.81 -7.17
CA GLN A 71 -6.32 -3.36 -7.35
C GLN A 71 -6.04 -2.64 -6.02
N GLN A 72 -6.71 -3.02 -4.92
CA GLN A 72 -6.46 -2.46 -3.59
C GLN A 72 -4.99 -2.66 -3.17
N PHE A 73 -4.42 -3.83 -3.43
CA PHE A 73 -3.00 -4.10 -3.19
C PHE A 73 -2.09 -3.12 -3.95
N ASN A 74 -2.31 -2.98 -5.25
CA ASN A 74 -1.48 -2.13 -6.12
C ASN A 74 -1.64 -0.64 -5.81
N ASP A 75 -2.87 -0.21 -5.54
CA ASP A 75 -3.15 1.19 -5.19
C ASP A 75 -2.46 1.56 -3.88
N PHE A 76 -2.47 0.66 -2.89
CA PHE A 76 -1.82 0.89 -1.60
C PHE A 76 -0.29 0.88 -1.71
N SER A 77 0.29 -0.03 -2.49
CA SER A 77 1.75 -0.08 -2.70
C SER A 77 2.27 1.13 -3.47
N ASN A 78 1.49 1.57 -4.48
CA ASN A 78 1.79 2.76 -5.25
C ASN A 78 1.66 4.03 -4.41
N TRP A 79 0.61 4.13 -3.59
CA TRP A 79 0.44 5.23 -2.65
C TRP A 79 1.65 5.35 -1.71
N GLY A 80 2.07 4.25 -1.06
CA GLY A 80 3.26 4.28 -0.20
C GLY A 80 4.52 4.73 -0.97
N THR A 81 4.70 4.23 -2.21
CA THR A 81 5.83 4.60 -3.07
C THR A 81 5.81 6.09 -3.40
N THR A 82 4.65 6.62 -3.77
CA THR A 82 4.43 8.03 -4.05
C THR A 82 4.68 8.89 -2.82
N MET A 83 4.19 8.51 -1.64
CA MET A 83 4.40 9.26 -0.40
C MET A 83 5.89 9.41 -0.07
N ILE A 84 6.70 8.38 -0.30
CA ILE A 84 8.15 8.42 -0.10
C ILE A 84 8.83 9.27 -1.18
N CYS A 85 8.52 9.01 -2.46
CA CYS A 85 9.21 9.63 -3.58
C CYS A 85 8.84 11.11 -3.82
N LYS A 86 7.70 11.59 -3.29
CA LYS A 86 7.32 13.00 -3.34
C LYS A 86 8.16 13.89 -2.41
N GLN A 87 8.83 13.32 -1.40
CA GLN A 87 9.60 14.11 -0.43
C GLN A 87 10.94 14.57 -1.00
N CYS A 88 11.14 15.88 -1.01
CA CYS A 88 12.36 16.51 -1.49
C CYS A 88 13.49 16.40 -0.45
N LEU A 89 13.17 16.61 0.83
CA LEU A 89 14.18 16.61 1.90
C LEU A 89 14.40 15.19 2.44
N SER A 90 15.66 14.88 2.77
CA SER A 90 16.01 13.56 3.33
C SER A 90 15.30 13.29 4.66
N GLN A 91 15.21 14.30 5.52
CA GLN A 91 14.58 14.21 6.84
C GLN A 91 13.07 13.91 6.73
N GLU A 92 12.36 14.62 5.83
CA GLU A 92 10.93 14.39 5.56
C GLU A 92 10.70 12.97 5.04
N ARG A 93 11.56 12.51 4.13
CA ARG A 93 11.47 11.16 3.58
C ARG A 93 11.65 10.09 4.64
N VAL A 94 12.64 10.26 5.52
CA VAL A 94 12.86 9.36 6.67
C VAL A 94 11.63 9.35 7.57
N SER A 95 11.06 10.52 7.88
CA SER A 95 9.83 10.61 8.69
C SER A 95 8.66 9.85 8.07
N VAL A 96 8.43 10.02 6.76
CA VAL A 96 7.37 9.28 6.05
C VAL A 96 7.64 7.78 6.07
N MET A 97 8.89 7.35 5.80
CA MET A 97 9.27 5.94 5.84
C MET A 97 9.06 5.34 7.23
N SER A 98 9.42 6.05 8.29
CA SER A 98 9.20 5.61 9.68
C SER A 98 7.72 5.44 10.00
N THR A 99 6.86 6.40 9.63
CA THR A 99 5.41 6.25 9.82
C THR A 99 4.84 5.05 9.06
N LEU A 100 5.32 4.80 7.84
CA LEU A 100 4.90 3.61 7.06
C LEU A 100 5.39 2.30 7.68
N ILE A 101 6.54 2.28 8.35
CA ILE A 101 7.03 1.12 9.12
C ILE A 101 6.14 0.89 10.35
N SER A 102 5.80 1.93 11.11
CA SER A 102 4.87 1.83 12.23
C SER A 102 3.50 1.31 11.77
N LEU A 103 3.01 1.82 10.64
CA LEU A 103 1.78 1.32 10.02
C LEU A 103 1.87 -0.15 9.62
N LEU A 104 3.01 -0.58 9.06
CA LEU A 104 3.23 -1.99 8.72
C LEU A 104 3.16 -2.89 9.97
N GLN A 105 3.74 -2.46 11.08
CA GLN A 105 3.70 -3.18 12.36
C GLN A 105 2.27 -3.30 12.90
N GLU A 106 1.49 -2.22 12.88
CA GLU A 106 0.08 -2.24 13.28
C GLU A 106 -0.77 -3.12 12.36
N LEU A 107 -0.53 -3.10 11.05
CA LEU A 107 -1.24 -4.00 10.13
C LEU A 107 -0.91 -5.47 10.39
N PHE A 108 0.33 -5.75 10.80
CA PHE A 108 0.75 -7.10 11.19
C PHE A 108 0.07 -7.54 12.50
N SER A 109 -0.06 -6.64 13.49
CA SER A 109 -0.78 -6.91 14.75
C SER A 109 -2.26 -7.23 14.52
N LEU A 110 -2.89 -6.57 13.53
CA LEU A 110 -4.26 -6.81 13.09
C LEU A 110 -4.43 -8.04 12.19
N ASN A 111 -3.37 -8.80 11.90
CA ASN A 111 -3.35 -9.91 10.93
C ASN A 111 -3.79 -9.51 9.50
N ASN A 112 -3.68 -8.23 9.14
CA ASN A 112 -3.96 -7.76 7.79
C ASN A 112 -2.74 -7.96 6.88
N LEU A 113 -2.45 -9.22 6.58
CA LEU A 113 -1.30 -9.61 5.75
C LEU A 113 -1.38 -9.03 4.32
N HIS A 114 -2.58 -8.77 3.82
CA HIS A 114 -2.79 -8.18 2.50
C HIS A 114 -2.17 -6.77 2.43
N SER A 115 -2.52 -5.89 3.35
CA SER A 115 -1.98 -4.53 3.42
C SER A 115 -0.51 -4.52 3.87
N SER A 116 -0.12 -5.37 4.82
CA SER A 116 1.28 -5.46 5.26
C SER A 116 2.23 -5.84 4.13
N LEU A 117 1.86 -6.83 3.31
CA LEU A 117 2.65 -7.23 2.15
C LEU A 117 2.67 -6.15 1.06
N SER A 118 1.57 -5.41 0.90
CA SER A 118 1.51 -4.28 -0.03
C SER A 118 2.51 -3.18 0.38
N LEU A 119 2.57 -2.79 1.66
CA LEU A 119 3.60 -1.87 2.14
C LEU A 119 5.02 -2.45 2.03
N LEU A 120 5.22 -3.73 2.29
CA LEU A 120 6.52 -4.35 2.10
C LEU A 120 7.00 -4.24 0.64
N SER A 121 6.06 -4.38 -0.31
CA SER A 121 6.32 -4.22 -1.74
C SER A 121 6.68 -2.78 -2.11
N THR A 122 6.15 -1.77 -1.40
CA THR A 122 6.56 -0.37 -1.54
C THR A 122 8.06 -0.21 -1.28
N PHE A 123 8.57 -0.76 -0.17
CA PHE A 123 9.99 -0.62 0.19
C PHE A 123 10.92 -1.38 -0.76
N SER A 124 10.43 -2.49 -1.32
CA SER A 124 11.15 -3.30 -2.30
C SER A 124 11.03 -2.77 -3.73
N SER A 125 10.20 -1.76 -3.98
CA SER A 125 10.06 -1.14 -5.30
C SER A 125 11.38 -0.50 -5.75
N ALA A 126 11.71 -0.57 -7.04
CA ALA A 126 12.96 -0.01 -7.56
C ALA A 126 13.13 1.49 -7.26
N ALA A 127 12.02 2.22 -7.19
CA ALA A 127 12.02 3.65 -6.88
C ALA A 127 12.48 3.95 -5.45
N VAL A 128 12.10 3.09 -4.49
CA VAL A 128 12.40 3.24 -3.06
C VAL A 128 13.69 2.51 -2.69
N ALA A 129 13.89 1.28 -3.15
CA ALA A 129 15.05 0.44 -2.81
C ALA A 129 16.41 1.08 -3.15
N ARG A 130 16.45 1.99 -4.13
CA ARG A 130 17.66 2.75 -4.49
C ARG A 130 18.03 3.86 -3.48
N LEU A 131 17.13 4.25 -2.58
CA LEU A 131 17.29 5.35 -1.64
C LEU A 131 18.10 4.96 -0.39
N LYS A 132 19.28 4.36 -0.58
CA LYS A 132 20.12 3.75 0.48
C LYS A 132 20.39 4.69 1.66
N THR A 133 20.75 5.94 1.37
CA THR A 133 21.04 6.97 2.39
C THR A 133 19.84 7.27 3.30
N SER A 134 18.61 7.06 2.82
CA SER A 134 17.41 7.26 3.64
C SER A 134 17.21 6.10 4.59
N PHE A 135 17.43 4.87 4.13
CA PHE A 135 17.36 3.67 4.98
C PHE A 135 18.40 3.68 6.10
N GLU A 136 19.61 4.19 5.83
CA GLU A 136 20.67 4.33 6.84
C GLU A 136 20.32 5.30 7.97
N GLN A 137 19.39 6.24 7.72
CA GLN A 137 18.93 7.23 8.70
C GLN A 137 17.68 6.76 9.48
N ILE A 138 17.10 5.61 9.15
CA ILE A 138 15.95 5.07 9.87
C ILE A 138 16.46 4.39 11.14
N GLU A 139 15.97 4.85 12.28
CA GLU A 139 16.21 4.17 13.55
C GLU A 139 15.45 2.83 13.58
N PRO A 140 16.13 1.70 13.90
CA PRO A 140 15.46 0.42 13.96
C PRO A 140 14.44 0.41 15.10
N PRO A 141 13.17 0.05 14.85
CA PRO A 141 12.14 0.01 15.90
C PRO A 141 12.39 -1.08 16.95
N TRP A 142 13.33 -1.99 16.73
CA TRP A 142 13.74 -3.03 17.69
C TRP A 142 14.92 -2.63 18.59
N GLY A 143 15.42 -1.39 18.48
CA GLY A 143 16.60 -0.92 19.22
C GLY A 143 17.92 -1.48 18.66
N THR A 144 19.04 -0.81 18.99
CA THR A 144 20.41 -1.25 18.66
C THR A 144 20.92 -2.29 19.64
#